data_AF-A0A946CNL2-F1
#
_entry.id   AF-A0A946CNL2-F1
#
_cell.length_a   1.000
_cell.length_b   1.000
_cell.length_c   1.000
_cell.angle_alpha   90.00
_cell.angle_beta   90.00
_cell.angle_gamma   90.00
#
_symmetry.space_group_name_H-M   'P 1'
#
loop_
_entity.id
_entity.type
_entity.pdbx_description
1 polymer ?
#
loop_
_entity_poly.entity_id
_entity_poly.type
_entity_poly.pdbx_seq_one_letter_code
_entity_poly.pdbx_strand_id
1 'polypeptide(L)' 'CLACHGAKIPAAVEEALKADYPNDKARGYKAGDIRGAFTISIPVK' A
#
# COMPACT_ATOMS: atom_id res chain seq x y z
N CYS A 1 3.59 -7.62 -2.31
CA CYS A 1 3.57 -6.70 -1.16
C CYS A 1 4.76 -5.74 -1.18
N LEU A 2 5.98 -6.18 -0.84
CA LEU A 2 7.13 -5.28 -0.70
C LEU A 2 7.69 -4.76 -2.04
N ALA A 3 7.49 -5.48 -3.14
CA ALA A 3 7.91 -5.01 -4.47
C ALA A 3 7.28 -3.67 -4.90
N CYS A 4 6.10 -3.33 -4.36
CA CYS A 4 5.38 -2.07 -4.64
C CYS A 4 5.05 -1.25 -3.40
N HIS A 5 5.08 -1.82 -2.19
CA HIS A 5 4.77 -1.13 -0.92
C HIS A 5 5.96 -1.09 0.06
N GLY A 6 7.09 -1.71 -0.28
CA GLY A 6 8.27 -1.73 0.57
C GLY A 6 9.06 -0.42 0.55
N ALA A 7 9.99 -0.27 1.50
CA ALA A 7 10.86 0.90 1.60
C ALA A 7 11.73 1.15 0.34
N LYS A 8 12.10 0.08 -0.37
CA LYS A 8 12.83 0.16 -1.64
C LYS A 8 12.07 -0.62 -2.71
N ILE A 9 11.79 0.03 -3.84
CA ILE A 9 11.07 -0.55 -4.97
C ILE A 9 11.80 -0.24 -6.29
N PRO A 10 11.46 -0.91 -7.40
CA PRO A 10 11.99 -0.57 -8.71
C PRO A 10 11.60 0.85 -9.14
N ALA A 11 12.51 1.55 -9.84
CA ALA A 11 12.31 2.93 -10.28
C ALA A 11 11.05 3.11 -11.14
N ALA A 12 10.80 2.20 -12.09
CA ALA A 12 9.61 2.24 -12.95
C ALA A 12 8.30 2.17 -12.14
N VAL A 13 8.28 1.44 -11.01
CA VAL A 13 7.12 1.37 -10.13
C VAL A 13 6.97 2.68 -9.35
N GLU A 14 8.07 3.28 -8.90
CA GLU A 14 8.04 4.55 -8.18
C GLU A 14 7.56 5.70 -9.08
N GLU A 15 7.97 5.73 -10.35
CA GLU A 15 7.51 6.71 -11.34
C GLU A 15 6.02 6.58 -11.61
N ALA A 16 5.53 5.35 -11.87
CA ALA A 16 4.11 5.11 -12.07
C ALA A 16 3.27 5.50 -10.85
N LEU A 17 3.73 5.14 -9.63
CA LEU A 17 3.03 5.51 -8.40
C LEU A 17 2.98 7.03 -8.19
N LYS A 18 4.06 7.76 -8.47
CA LYS A 18 4.07 9.24 -8.36
C LYS A 18 3.12 9.90 -9.36
N ALA A 19 2.99 9.35 -10.56
CA ALA A 19 2.10 9.88 -11.59
C ALA A 19 0.62 9.59 -11.26
N ASP A 20 0.30 8.33 -10.98
CA ASP A 20 -1.09 7.88 -10.87
C ASP A 20 -1.67 8.02 -9.45
N TYR A 21 -0.81 8.01 -8.43
CA TYR A 21 -1.18 8.04 -7.01
C TYR A 21 -0.32 9.06 -6.24
N PRO A 22 -0.42 10.37 -6.54
CA PRO A 22 0.45 11.41 -5.95
C PRO A 22 0.33 11.54 -4.42
N ASN A 23 -0.75 11.01 -3.83
CA ASN A 23 -1.01 11.00 -2.40
C ASN A 23 -0.88 9.60 -1.78
N ASP A 24 -0.18 8.66 -2.44
CA ASP A 24 -0.01 7.31 -1.91
C ASP A 24 0.67 7.32 -0.54
N LYS A 25 0.04 6.66 0.43
CA LYS A 25 0.55 6.46 1.79
C LYS A 25 0.95 5.01 2.05
N ALA A 26 0.78 4.12 1.07
CA ALA A 26 0.98 2.69 1.22
C ALA A 26 2.45 2.27 0.95
N ARG A 27 3.43 2.97 1.51
CA ARG A 27 4.86 2.77 1.22
C ARG A 27 5.66 2.56 2.51
N GLY A 28 6.88 2.03 2.39
CA GLY A 28 7.78 1.89 3.54
C GLY A 28 7.61 0.62 4.39
N TYR A 29 6.73 -0.29 3.99
CA TYR A 29 6.49 -1.53 4.74
C TYR A 29 7.70 -2.47 4.76
N LYS A 30 7.76 -3.31 5.81
CA LYS A 30 8.72 -4.40 6.01
C LYS A 30 7.99 -5.74 6.10
N ALA A 31 8.74 -6.84 5.97
CA ALA A 31 8.18 -8.17 6.15
C ALA A 31 7.70 -8.33 7.60
N GLY A 32 6.43 -8.75 7.78
CA GLY A 32 5.79 -8.88 9.08
C GLY A 32 4.95 -7.66 9.49
N ASP A 33 5.07 -6.52 8.83
CA ASP A 33 4.21 -5.35 9.12
C ASP A 33 2.76 -5.62 8.71
N ILE A 34 1.82 -5.09 9.50
CA ILE A 34 0.40 -5.11 9.16
C ILE A 34 0.12 -4.02 8.12
N ARG A 35 -0.23 -4.44 6.90
CA ARG A 35 -0.59 -3.51 5.81
C ARG A 35 -1.93 -2.82 6.04
N GLY A 36 -2.89 -3.52 6.64
CA GLY A 36 -4.25 -3.04 6.85
C GLY A 36 -5.17 -4.19 7.27
N ALA A 37 -6.45 -3.91 7.35
CA ALA A 37 -7.48 -4.88 7.69
C ALA A 37 -8.71 -4.68 6.80
N PHE A 38 -9.50 -5.73 6.66
CA PHE A 38 -10.84 -5.66 6.10
C PHE A 38 -11.83 -5.52 7.25
N THR A 39 -12.85 -4.69 7.06
CA THR A 39 -13.96 -4.54 7.99
C THR A 39 -15.23 -4.95 7.28
N ILE A 40 -16.03 -5.78 7.94
CA ILE A 40 -17.36 -6.17 7.49
C ILE A 40 -18.35 -5.60 8.48
N SER A 41 -19.34 -4.84 7.99
CA SER A 41 -20.42 -4.30 8.81
C SER A 41 -21.74 -4.89 8.34
N ILE A 42 -22.43 -5.57 9.25
CA ILE A 42 -23.75 -6.15 9.00
C ILE A 42 -24.77 -5.28 9.73
N PRO A 43 -25.70 -4.62 9.01
CA PRO A 43 -26.73 -3.80 9.64
C PRO A 43 -27.58 -4.65 10.59
N VAL A 44 -27.84 -4.13 11.78
CA VAL A 44 -28.81 -4.73 12.72
C VAL A 44 -30.21 -4.19 12.41
N LYS A 45 -31.20 -5.05 12.62
CA LYS A 45 -32.63 -4.76 12.37
C LYS A 45 -33.25 -4.05 13.55
#